data_AF-A0A1F4B461-F1
#
_entry.id   AF-A0A1F4B461-F1
#
_cell.length_a   1.000
_cell.length_b   1.000
_cell.length_c   1.000
_cell.angle_alpha   90.00
_cell.angle_beta   90.00
_cell.angle_gamma   90.00
#
_symmetry.space_group_name_H-M   'P 1'
#
loop_
_entity.id
_entity.type
_entity.pdbx_description
1 polymer ?
#
loop_
_entity_poly.entity_id
_entity_poly.type
_entity_poly.pdbx_seq_one_letter_code
_entity_poly.pdbx_strand_id
1 'polypeptide(L)' 'MRDTPISADDAALLNGKILATAAVAEKCRIDLIASPVADVVNCRVEVRSSEARRALIEHYHGVAIGDSIYFTMPWRKVRN' A
#
# COMPACT_ATOMS: atom_id res chain seq x y z
N MET A 1 -3.86 -13.12 17.65
CA MET A 1 -2.85 -12.05 17.52
C MET A 1 -3.61 -10.74 17.53
N ARG A 2 -3.21 -9.75 18.34
CA ARG A 2 -3.76 -8.40 18.24
C ARG A 2 -3.06 -7.73 17.07
N ASP A 3 -3.81 -7.25 16.09
CA ASP A 3 -3.27 -6.38 15.04
C ASP A 3 -2.62 -5.17 15.71
N THR A 4 -1.35 -4.93 15.43
CA THR A 4 -0.68 -3.72 15.93
C THR A 4 -1.29 -2.55 15.16
N PRO A 5 -1.98 -1.60 15.80
CA PRO A 5 -2.64 -0.53 15.07
C PRO A 5 -1.60 0.34 14.36
N ILE A 6 -1.78 0.58 13.07
CA ILE A 6 -1.11 1.68 12.37
C ILE A 6 -1.61 3.00 12.95
N SER A 7 -0.71 3.94 13.23
CA SER A 7 -1.13 5.29 13.62
C SER A 7 -1.83 5.98 12.45
N ALA A 8 -2.75 6.90 12.72
CA ALA A 8 -3.46 7.63 11.66
C ALA A 8 -2.49 8.41 10.75
N ASP A 9 -1.43 8.97 11.35
CA ASP A 9 -0.40 9.73 10.62
C ASP A 9 0.45 8.83 9.71
N ASP A 10 0.90 7.67 10.21
CA ASP A 10 1.64 6.70 9.39
C ASP A 10 0.77 6.17 8.24
N ALA A 11 -0.52 5.94 8.50
CA ALA A 11 -1.47 5.51 7.47
C ALA A 11 -1.66 6.58 6.39
N ALA A 12 -1.82 7.85 6.78
CA ALA A 12 -1.98 8.96 5.86
C ALA A 12 -0.73 9.16 4.99
N LEU A 13 0.46 9.07 5.60
CA LEU A 13 1.73 9.22 4.89
C LEU A 13 1.99 8.07 3.90
N LEU A 14 1.70 6.83 4.31
CA LEU A 14 1.77 5.68 3.41
C LEU A 14 0.78 5.79 2.24
N ASN A 15 -0.45 6.22 2.52
CA ASN A 15 -1.46 6.45 1.51
C ASN A 15 -0.98 7.49 0.47
N GLY A 16 -0.42 8.62 0.94
CA GLY A 16 0.17 9.63 0.06
C GLY A 16 1.28 9.10 -0.85
N LYS A 17 2.19 8.26 -0.31
CA LYS A 17 3.26 7.62 -1.11
C LYS A 17 2.71 6.69 -2.18
N ILE A 18 1.72 5.86 -1.83
CA ILE A 18 1.09 4.91 -2.77
C ILE A 18 0.38 5.68 -3.89
N LEU A 19 -0.36 6.73 -3.55
CA LEU A 19 -1.04 7.58 -4.52
C LEU A 19 -0.06 8.30 -5.45
N ALA A 20 1.07 8.79 -4.93
CA ALA A 20 2.12 9.42 -5.72
C ALA A 20 2.74 8.44 -6.73
N THR A 21 3.07 7.22 -6.30
CA THR A 21 3.64 6.17 -7.17
C THR A 21 2.66 5.74 -8.26
N ALA A 22 1.39 5.63 -7.92
CA ALA A 22 0.38 5.20 -8.87
C ALA A 22 -0.02 6.32 -9.87
N ALA A 23 0.56 7.53 -9.73
CA ALA A 23 0.32 8.70 -10.58
C ALA A 23 -1.19 9.02 -10.74
N VAL A 24 -1.99 8.72 -9.71
CA VAL A 24 -3.44 8.63 -9.88
C VAL A 24 -4.12 9.98 -9.68
N ALA A 25 -4.86 10.42 -10.70
CA ALA A 25 -5.93 11.40 -10.56
C ALA A 25 -7.26 10.77 -10.09
N GLU A 26 -7.33 9.44 -9.94
CA GLU A 26 -8.53 8.69 -9.57
C GLU A 26 -8.55 8.28 -8.09
N LYS A 27 -9.77 8.10 -7.56
CA LYS A 27 -10.00 7.57 -6.21
C LYS A 27 -9.59 6.09 -6.15
N CYS A 28 -8.45 5.82 -5.52
CA CYS A 28 -8.05 4.47 -5.13
C CYS A 28 -8.59 4.12 -3.75
N ARG A 29 -8.94 2.85 -3.53
CA ARG A 29 -9.17 2.32 -2.18
C ARG A 29 -7.87 1.67 -1.70
N ILE A 30 -7.39 2.09 -0.54
CA ILE A 30 -6.17 1.56 0.08
C ILE A 30 -6.56 1.00 1.44
N ASP A 31 -6.45 -0.33 1.60
CA ASP A 31 -6.60 -1.01 2.87
C ASP A 31 -5.18 -1.35 3.39
N LEU A 32 -4.83 -0.87 4.60
CA LEU A 32 -3.54 -1.09 5.24
C LEU A 32 -3.71 -2.05 6.42
N ILE A 33 -3.00 -3.18 6.38
CA ILE A 33 -3.02 -4.20 7.42
C ILE A 33 -1.62 -4.31 8.00
N ALA A 34 -1.42 -3.72 9.17
CA ALA A 34 -0.18 -3.83 9.92
C ALA A 34 0.00 -5.28 10.39
N SER A 35 1.17 -5.86 10.13
CA SER A 35 1.50 -7.17 10.69
C SER A 35 2.01 -6.99 12.12
N PRO A 36 1.41 -7.61 13.14
CA PRO A 36 1.91 -7.52 14.50
C PRO A 36 3.17 -8.36 14.75
N VAL A 37 3.51 -9.26 13.81
CA VAL A 37 4.58 -10.26 13.97
C VAL A 37 5.87 -9.86 13.25
N ALA A 38 5.78 -8.95 12.27
CA ALA A 38 6.91 -8.50 11.47
C ALA A 38 6.88 -6.98 11.34
N ASP A 39 8.05 -6.34 11.26
CA ASP A 39 8.22 -4.88 11.10
C ASP A 39 7.82 -4.42 9.67
N VAL A 40 6.62 -4.81 9.25
CA VAL A 40 6.09 -4.64 7.89
C VAL A 40 4.60 -4.30 7.91
N VAL A 41 4.17 -3.64 6.85
CA VAL A 41 2.77 -3.38 6.51
C VAL A 41 2.41 -4.16 5.27
N ASN A 42 1.29 -4.87 5.33
CA ASN A 42 0.67 -5.43 4.14
C ASN A 42 -0.32 -4.40 3.59
N CYS A 43 -0.14 -4.07 2.33
CA CYS A 43 -0.95 -3.10 1.61
C CYS A 43 -1.82 -3.83 0.61
N ARG A 44 -3.10 -3.49 0.58
CA ARG A 44 -4.01 -3.81 -0.51
C ARG A 44 -4.45 -2.51 -1.16
N VAL A 45 -4.24 -2.40 -2.46
CA VAL A 45 -4.61 -1.22 -3.24
C VAL A 45 -5.53 -1.64 -4.37
N GLU A 46 -6.75 -1.12 -4.39
CA GLU A 46 -7.68 -1.30 -5.49
C GLU A 46 -7.50 -0.18 -6.51
N VAL A 47 -7.11 -0.54 -7.74
CA VAL A 47 -6.89 0.40 -8.85
C VAL A 47 -7.53 -0.13 -10.13
N ARG A 48 -8.27 0.74 -10.82
CA ARG A 48 -8.93 0.43 -12.10
C ARG A 48 -8.03 0.71 -13.31
N SER A 49 -7.14 1.69 -13.19
CA SER A 49 -6.18 2.00 -14.24
C SER A 49 -5.09 0.92 -14.36
N SER A 50 -4.92 0.39 -15.58
CA SER A 50 -3.86 -0.56 -15.92
C SER A 50 -2.46 0.04 -15.77
N GLU A 51 -2.31 1.35 -16.01
CA GLU A 51 -1.04 2.07 -15.87
C GLU A 51 -0.65 2.21 -14.39
N ALA A 52 -1.58 2.67 -13.56
CA ALA A 52 -1.41 2.74 -12.11
C ALA A 52 -1.09 1.35 -11.54
N ARG A 53 -1.76 0.32 -12.06
CA ARG A 53 -1.50 -1.07 -11.68
C ARG A 53 -0.08 -1.49 -11.97
N ARG A 54 0.40 -1.24 -13.19
CA ARG A 54 1.77 -1.57 -13.61
C ARG A 54 2.80 -0.82 -12.76
N ALA A 55 2.61 0.48 -12.55
CA ALA A 55 3.52 1.29 -11.73
C ALA A 55 3.65 0.77 -10.29
N LEU A 56 2.53 0.40 -9.67
CA LEU A 56 2.52 -0.17 -8.32
C LEU A 56 3.20 -1.54 -8.25
N ILE A 57 2.97 -2.41 -9.23
CA ILE A 57 3.63 -3.72 -9.32
C ILE A 57 5.15 -3.55 -9.49
N GLU A 58 5.58 -2.68 -10.41
CA GLU A 58 7.00 -2.46 -10.68
C GLU A 58 7.71 -1.83 -9.49
N HIS A 59 7.09 -0.85 -8.83
CA HIS A 59 7.71 -0.11 -7.72
C HIS A 59 7.72 -0.88 -6.39
N TYR A 60 6.61 -1.53 -6.05
CA TYR A 60 6.47 -2.24 -4.77
C TYR A 60 6.70 -3.75 -4.88
N HIS A 61 7.02 -4.25 -6.07
CA HIS A 61 7.11 -5.68 -6.36
C HIS A 61 5.86 -6.44 -5.91
N GLY A 62 4.70 -5.83 -6.13
CA GLY A 62 3.40 -6.36 -5.70
C GLY A 62 2.83 -7.42 -6.64
N VAL A 63 1.83 -8.15 -6.15
CA VAL A 63 1.07 -9.15 -6.91
C VAL A 63 -0.33 -8.64 -7.16
N ALA A 64 -0.79 -8.70 -8.41
CA ALA A 64 -2.16 -8.36 -8.78
C ALA A 64 -3.09 -9.59 -8.66
N ILE A 65 -4.22 -9.42 -7.99
CA ILE A 65 -5.29 -10.41 -7.90
C ILE A 65 -6.62 -9.67 -8.15
N GLY A 66 -7.26 -9.97 -9.27
CA GLY A 66 -8.46 -9.24 -9.71
C GLY A 66 -8.14 -7.76 -9.92
N ASP A 67 -8.89 -6.89 -9.23
CA ASP A 67 -8.69 -5.43 -9.27
C ASP A 67 -7.83 -4.86 -8.15
N SER A 68 -7.27 -5.74 -7.32
CA SER A 68 -6.44 -5.37 -6.18
C SER A 68 -4.98 -5.75 -6.42
N ILE A 69 -4.09 -4.92 -5.88
CA ILE A 69 -2.65 -5.19 -5.82
C ILE A 69 -2.29 -5.37 -4.35
N TYR A 70 -1.53 -6.42 -4.08
CA TYR A 70 -1.06 -6.78 -2.76
C TYR A 70 0.46 -6.65 -2.72
N PHE A 71 0.98 -5.94 -1.74
CA PHE A 71 2.41 -5.87 -1.50
C PHE A 71 2.72 -5.68 -0.02
N THR A 72 3.94 -5.99 0.36
CA THR A 72 4.42 -5.85 1.73
C THR A 72 5.55 -4.84 1.75
N MET A 73 5.52 -3.90 2.69
CA MET A 73 6.57 -2.90 2.84
C MET A 73 7.08 -2.83 4.28
N PRO A 74 8.40 -2.72 4.51
CA PRO A 74 8.96 -2.48 5.84
C PRO A 74 8.50 -1.15 6.44
N TRP A 75 8.19 -1.11 7.74
CA TRP A 75 7.77 0.13 8.44
C TRP A 75 8.78 1.26 8.32
N ARG A 76 10.07 0.95 8.35
CA ARG A 76 11.15 1.94 8.13
C ARG A 76 11.01 2.72 6.82
N LYS A 77 10.42 2.12 5.77
CA LYS A 77 10.17 2.79 4.48
C LYS A 77 8.90 3.66 4.49
N VAL A 78 8.01 3.44 5.46
CA VAL A 78 6.89 4.36 5.71
C VAL A 78 7.45 5.64 6.33
N ARG A 79 8.29 5.55 7.36
CA ARG A 79 8.72 6.71 8.17
C ARG A 79 9.82 7.59 7.55
N ASN A 80 10.65 7.04 6.66
CA ASN A 80 11.66 7.80 5.89
C ASN A 80 11.06 8.35 4.60
#